data_AF-A0A509LIK1-F1
#
_entry.id   AF-A0A509LIK1-F1
#
_cell.length_a   1.000
_cell.length_b   1.000
_cell.length_c   1.000
_cell.angle_alpha   90.00
_cell.angle_beta   90.00
_cell.angle_gamma   90.00
#
_symmetry.space_group_name_H-M   'P 1'
#
loop_
_entity.id
_entity.type
_entity.pdbx_description
1 polymer ?
#
loop_
_entity_poly.entity_id
_entity_poly.type
_entity_poly.pdbx_seq_one_letter_code
_entity_poly.pdbx_strand_id
1 'polypeptide(L)'
;MLNTIKKYFKKVKKENSEESSIPSYDFLSQKLPRIWTGVDLDGTLAYYNRASSYERIGAPVPAMLALVKKMINNGIRIKIFTARVQDPEQVLIIQKWLKDNGLPELEITNVKDFNMQRLYDDRCIQVERNTGRLIVDN
;
A
#
# COMPACT_ATOMS: atom_id res chain seq x y z
N MET A 1 40.69 -2.40 28.88
CA MET A 1 39.39 -2.28 28.16
C MET A 1 38.17 -2.65 29.01
N LEU A 2 38.22 -3.67 29.86
CA LEU A 2 37.08 -4.09 30.71
C LEU A 2 36.65 -3.05 31.78
N ASN A 3 37.59 -2.26 32.32
CA ASN A 3 37.29 -1.26 33.34
C ASN A 3 36.50 -0.06 32.80
N THR A 4 36.69 0.29 31.53
CA THR A 4 35.95 1.37 30.85
C THR A 4 34.49 0.97 30.64
N ILE A 5 34.26 -0.28 30.25
CA ILE A 5 32.93 -0.86 30.05
C ILE A 5 32.17 -0.93 31.38
N LYS A 6 32.80 -1.42 32.45
CA LYS A 6 32.19 -1.44 33.79
C LYS A 6 31.82 -0.03 34.30
N LYS A 7 32.67 0.97 34.03
CA LYS A 7 32.38 2.37 34.40
C LYS A 7 31.19 2.92 33.62
N TYR A 8 31.05 2.55 32.35
CA TYR A 8 29.91 2.93 31.50
C TYR A 8 28.59 2.33 32.02
N PHE A 9 28.57 1.03 32.33
CA PHE A 9 27.38 0.38 32.90
C PHE A 9 27.01 0.93 34.28
N LYS A 10 27.99 1.32 35.10
CA LYS A 10 27.74 1.93 36.41
C LYS A 10 27.19 3.35 36.29
N LYS A 11 27.56 4.09 35.23
CA LYS A 11 27.01 5.42 34.90
C LYS A 11 25.56 5.30 34.43
N VAL A 12 25.28 4.39 33.49
CA VAL A 12 23.91 4.10 32.98
C VAL A 12 22.97 3.64 34.11
N LYS A 13 23.46 2.84 35.05
CA LYS A 13 22.65 2.37 36.19
C LYS A 13 22.37 3.46 37.23
N LYS A 14 23.21 4.51 37.29
CA LYS A 14 23.05 5.65 38.20
C LYS A 14 22.22 6.78 37.58
N GLU A 15 22.17 6.87 36.25
CA GLU A 15 21.29 7.79 35.52
C GLU A 15 19.84 7.27 35.42
N ASN A 16 19.62 5.95 35.54
CA ASN A 16 18.30 5.31 35.55
C ASN A 16 17.55 5.35 36.90
N SER A 17 18.05 6.07 37.91
CA SER A 17 17.34 6.27 39.18
C SER A 17 16.49 7.55 39.21
N GLU A 18 16.43 8.30 38.11
CA GLU A 18 15.42 9.35 37.91
C GLU A 18 14.35 8.82 36.96
N GLU A 19 13.11 8.79 37.48
CA GLU A 19 11.90 8.35 36.78
C GLU A 19 11.81 8.95 35.36
N SER A 20 11.95 8.10 34.36
CA SER A 20 11.31 8.33 33.07
C SER A 20 10.26 7.24 32.89
N SER A 21 9.02 7.66 33.05
CA SER A 21 7.84 6.87 32.71
C SER A 21 7.86 6.57 31.21
N ILE A 22 8.55 5.49 30.83
CA ILE A 22 8.42 4.92 29.50
C ILE A 22 7.01 4.32 29.44
N PRO A 23 6.10 4.82 28.58
CA PRO A 23 4.81 4.17 28.40
C PRO A 23 5.09 2.73 27.95
N SER A 24 4.48 1.74 28.62
CA SER A 24 4.54 0.35 28.15
C SER A 24 3.82 0.28 26.81
N TYR A 25 4.57 0.53 25.75
CA TYR A 25 4.09 0.50 24.38
C TYR A 25 3.72 -0.96 24.11
N ASP A 26 2.43 -1.22 24.06
CA ASP A 26 1.85 -2.53 23.82
C ASP A 26 2.15 -2.95 22.37
N PHE A 27 3.39 -3.40 22.14
CA PHE A 27 3.90 -3.84 20.85
C PHE A 27 3.23 -5.16 20.40
N LEU A 28 2.45 -5.80 21.28
CA LEU A 28 1.77 -7.06 21.03
C LEU A 28 0.32 -6.88 20.56
N SER A 29 -0.30 -5.71 20.73
CA SER A 29 -1.66 -5.44 20.21
C SER A 29 -1.70 -4.74 18.85
N GLN A 30 -0.58 -4.14 18.39
CA GLN A 30 -0.52 -3.54 17.07
C GLN A 30 -0.30 -4.64 16.02
N LYS A 31 -1.41 -5.11 15.45
CA LYS A 31 -1.46 -5.96 14.25
C LYS A 31 -0.51 -5.36 13.21
N LEU A 32 0.62 -6.00 12.95
CA LEU A 32 1.58 -5.54 11.95
C LEU A 32 0.84 -5.20 10.64
N PRO A 33 1.18 -4.10 9.96
CA PRO A 33 0.53 -3.73 8.72
C PRO A 33 0.65 -4.88 7.73
N ARG A 34 -0.50 -5.39 7.28
CA ARG A 34 -0.55 -6.59 6.43
C ARG A 34 -0.01 -6.28 5.04
N ILE A 35 0.70 -7.22 4.44
CA ILE A 35 1.07 -7.16 3.02
C ILE A 35 -0.17 -6.86 2.17
N TRP A 36 -0.01 -6.04 1.13
CA TRP A 36 -1.10 -5.67 0.23
C TRP A 36 -0.68 -5.69 -1.24
N THR A 37 -1.68 -5.82 -2.11
CA THR A 37 -1.55 -5.73 -3.56
C THR A 37 -2.17 -4.43 -4.06
N GLY A 38 -1.39 -3.62 -4.78
CA GLY A 38 -1.87 -2.41 -5.44
C GLY A 38 -2.53 -2.75 -6.77
N VAL A 39 -3.66 -2.11 -7.04
CA VAL A 39 -4.35 -2.18 -8.33
C VAL A 39 -4.58 -0.75 -8.80
N ASP A 40 -3.99 -0.39 -9.93
CA ASP A 40 -4.26 0.88 -10.58
C ASP A 40 -5.72 0.95 -11.08
N LEU A 41 -6.20 2.18 -11.25
CA LEU A 41 -7.56 2.48 -11.67
C LEU A 41 -7.64 2.73 -13.18
N ASP A 42 -7.09 3.84 -13.66
CA ASP A 42 -7.32 4.33 -15.02
C ASP A 42 -6.46 3.61 -16.06
N GLY A 43 -7.10 2.79 -16.89
CA GLY A 43 -6.41 1.95 -17.88
C GLY A 43 -6.22 0.51 -17.37
N THR A 44 -6.37 0.30 -16.07
CA THR A 44 -6.18 -1.00 -15.41
C THR A 44 -7.50 -1.61 -14.95
N LEU A 45 -8.12 -1.08 -13.89
CA LEU A 45 -9.40 -1.57 -13.35
C LEU A 45 -10.60 -0.93 -14.04
N ALA A 46 -10.45 0.29 -14.55
CA ALA A 46 -11.45 1.04 -15.28
C ALA A 46 -10.91 1.44 -16.66
N TYR A 47 -11.78 1.43 -17.67
CA TYR A 47 -11.43 1.89 -19.01
C TYR A 47 -11.03 3.37 -18.97
N TYR A 48 -9.90 3.68 -19.60
CA TYR A 48 -9.38 5.03 -19.75
C TYR A 48 -8.94 5.27 -21.19
N ASN A 49 -9.33 6.42 -21.76
CA ASN A 49 -8.89 6.84 -23.08
C ASN A 49 -8.81 8.38 -23.15
N ARG A 50 -8.46 8.92 -24.32
CA ARG A 50 -8.29 10.37 -24.52
C ARG A 50 -9.56 11.20 -24.32
N ALA A 51 -10.74 10.59 -24.39
CA ALA A 51 -12.02 11.26 -24.16
C ALA A 51 -12.52 11.10 -22.70
N SER A 52 -11.81 10.36 -21.85
CA SER A 52 -12.14 10.23 -20.43
C SER A 52 -12.00 11.57 -19.71
N SER A 53 -12.98 11.93 -18.89
CA SER A 53 -12.91 13.12 -18.05
C SER A 53 -12.33 12.78 -16.67
N TYR A 54 -11.76 13.79 -16.03
CA TYR A 54 -11.25 13.64 -14.66
C TYR A 54 -12.38 13.37 -13.65
N GLU A 55 -13.56 13.96 -13.87
CA GLU A 55 -14.73 13.84 -12.99
C GLU A 55 -15.44 12.48 -13.05
N ARG A 56 -15.19 11.67 -14.09
CA ARG A 56 -15.86 10.38 -14.29
C ARG A 56 -14.86 9.27 -14.49
N ILE A 57 -15.04 8.19 -13.74
CA ILE A 57 -14.29 6.95 -13.94
C ILE A 57 -15.03 6.14 -15.01
N GLY A 58 -14.29 5.55 -15.96
CA GLY A 58 -14.86 4.76 -17.05
C GLY A 58 -15.53 3.47 -16.59
N ALA A 59 -16.10 2.72 -17.53
CA ALA A 59 -16.66 1.40 -17.26
C ALA A 59 -15.58 0.45 -16.69
N PRO A 60 -15.93 -0.55 -15.88
CA PRO A 60 -14.96 -1.52 -15.39
C PRO A 60 -14.36 -2.32 -16.55
N VAL A 61 -13.06 -2.63 -16.47
CA VAL A 61 -12.43 -3.63 -17.33
C VAL A 61 -12.85 -5.01 -16.80
N PRO A 62 -13.68 -5.80 -17.53
CA PRO A 62 -14.34 -6.96 -16.95
C PRO A 62 -13.38 -8.02 -16.39
N ALA A 63 -12.29 -8.30 -17.13
CA ALA A 63 -11.28 -9.27 -16.71
C ALA A 63 -10.55 -8.83 -15.44
N MET A 64 -10.19 -7.54 -15.34
CA MET A 64 -9.51 -7.01 -14.16
C MET A 64 -10.45 -6.96 -12.95
N LEU A 65 -11.70 -6.55 -13.13
CA LEU A 65 -12.71 -6.57 -12.06
C LEU A 65 -12.94 -7.99 -11.54
N ALA A 66 -13.02 -8.99 -12.42
CA ALA A 66 -13.14 -10.39 -12.03
C ALA A 66 -11.89 -10.87 -11.25
N LEU A 67 -10.69 -10.49 -11.69
CA LEU A 67 -9.45 -10.80 -10.98
C LEU A 67 -9.40 -10.17 -9.58
N VAL A 68 -9.77 -8.88 -9.45
CA VAL A 68 -9.87 -8.19 -8.16
C VAL A 68 -10.84 -8.90 -7.23
N LYS A 69 -12.05 -9.21 -7.70
CA LYS A 69 -13.05 -9.95 -6.89
C LYS A 69 -12.54 -11.32 -6.45
N LYS A 70 -11.88 -12.06 -7.34
CA LYS A 70 -11.26 -13.35 -7.01
C LYS A 70 -10.18 -13.20 -5.93
N MET A 71 -9.31 -12.18 -6.04
CA MET A 71 -8.28 -11.91 -5.04
C MET A 71 -8.90 -11.60 -3.67
N ILE A 72 -9.93 -10.74 -3.61
CA ILE A 72 -10.64 -10.40 -2.37
C ILE A 72 -11.27 -11.65 -1.74
N ASN A 73 -11.97 -12.46 -2.53
CA ASN A 73 -12.60 -13.70 -2.05
C ASN A 73 -11.58 -14.71 -1.49
N ASN A 74 -10.34 -14.65 -1.97
CA ASN A 74 -9.23 -15.46 -1.46
C ASN A 74 -8.49 -14.83 -0.27
N GLY A 75 -9.01 -13.74 0.31
CA GLY A 75 -8.43 -13.08 1.49
C GLY A 75 -7.21 -12.23 1.18
N ILE A 76 -6.94 -11.90 -0.09
CA ILE A 76 -5.84 -11.01 -0.47
C ILE A 76 -6.26 -9.56 -0.18
N ARG A 77 -5.46 -8.85 0.62
CA ARG A 77 -5.66 -7.41 0.88
C ARG A 77 -5.31 -6.61 -0.38
N ILE A 78 -6.26 -5.81 -0.85
CA ILE A 78 -6.10 -4.93 -2.01
C ILE A 78 -6.19 -3.48 -1.55
N LYS A 79 -5.38 -2.63 -2.17
CA LYS A 79 -5.59 -1.18 -2.19
C LYS A 79 -5.72 -0.71 -3.63
N ILE A 80 -6.61 0.25 -3.88
CA ILE A 80 -6.58 1.00 -5.14
C ILE A 80 -5.38 1.93 -5.09
N PHE A 81 -4.46 1.74 -6.04
CA PHE A 81 -3.20 2.47 -6.12
C PHE A 81 -3.20 3.37 -7.34
N THR A 82 -3.62 4.63 -7.20
CA THR A 82 -3.91 5.49 -8.36
C THR A 82 -3.41 6.91 -8.17
N ALA A 83 -2.93 7.53 -9.25
CA ALA A 83 -2.53 8.94 -9.25
C ALA A 83 -3.72 9.90 -8.99
N ARG A 84 -4.97 9.48 -9.21
CA ARG A 84 -6.15 10.34 -9.00
C ARG A 84 -6.17 10.98 -7.62
N VAL A 85 -5.77 10.25 -6.58
CA VAL A 85 -5.78 10.76 -5.20
C VAL A 85 -4.62 11.70 -4.84
N GLN A 86 -3.88 12.18 -5.85
CA GLN A 86 -3.18 13.47 -5.70
C GLN A 86 -4.16 14.61 -5.42
N ASP A 87 -5.39 14.50 -5.93
CA ASP A 87 -6.53 15.30 -5.52
C ASP A 87 -7.37 14.51 -4.49
N PRO A 88 -7.44 14.97 -3.22
CA PRO A 88 -8.25 14.32 -2.20
C PRO A 88 -9.75 14.22 -2.55
N GLU A 89 -10.29 15.10 -3.38
CA GLU A 89 -11.72 15.07 -3.78
C GLU A 89 -12.05 13.83 -4.61
N GLN A 90 -11.07 13.26 -5.31
CA GLN A 90 -11.24 12.03 -6.10
C GLN A 90 -11.55 10.80 -5.23
N VAL A 91 -11.20 10.80 -3.94
CA VAL A 91 -11.43 9.65 -3.05
C VAL A 91 -12.90 9.26 -3.01
N LEU A 92 -13.81 10.24 -2.90
CA LEU A 92 -15.25 9.99 -2.85
C LEU A 92 -15.79 9.46 -4.18
N ILE A 93 -15.27 9.95 -5.30
CA ILE A 93 -15.65 9.50 -6.65
C ILE A 93 -15.22 8.04 -6.85
N ILE A 94 -14.01 7.69 -6.44
CA ILE A 94 -13.48 6.32 -6.50
C ILE A 94 -14.29 5.40 -5.59
N GLN A 95 -14.53 5.77 -4.33
CA GLN A 95 -15.34 4.98 -3.41
C GLN A 95 -16.73 4.67 -3.96
N LYS A 96 -17.40 5.70 -4.53
CA LYS A 96 -18.69 5.51 -5.19
C LYS A 96 -18.57 4.52 -6.35
N TRP A 97 -17.58 4.69 -7.22
CA TRP A 97 -17.38 3.80 -8.36
C TRP A 97 -17.09 2.36 -7.95
N LEU A 98 -16.28 2.13 -6.91
CA LEU A 98 -16.01 0.79 -6.37
C LEU A 98 -17.32 0.12 -5.90
N LYS A 99 -18.13 0.87 -5.13
CA LYS A 99 -19.43 0.40 -4.64
C LYS A 99 -20.38 0.06 -5.80
N ASP A 100 -20.50 0.93 -6.79
CA ASP A 100 -21.36 0.74 -7.96
C ASP A 100 -20.96 -0.52 -8.77
N ASN A 101 -19.70 -0.93 -8.71
CA ASN A 101 -19.18 -2.14 -9.36
C ASN A 101 -19.17 -3.39 -8.45
N GLY A 102 -19.77 -3.30 -7.26
CA GLY A 102 -19.91 -4.40 -6.32
C GLY A 102 -18.59 -4.83 -5.69
N LEU A 103 -17.67 -3.89 -5.47
CA LEU A 103 -16.48 -4.08 -4.64
C LEU A 103 -16.77 -3.62 -3.21
N PRO A 104 -16.14 -4.23 -2.19
CA PRO A 104 -16.22 -3.74 -0.82
C PRO A 104 -15.50 -2.38 -0.70
N GLU A 105 -15.60 -1.78 0.47
CA GLU A 105 -14.74 -0.65 0.80
C GLU A 105 -13.26 -1.08 0.78
N LEU A 106 -12.47 -0.44 -0.07
CA LEU A 106 -11.04 -0.69 -0.22
C LEU A 106 -10.28 0.58 0.18
N GLU A 107 -9.09 0.38 0.73
CA GLU A 107 -8.14 1.48 0.92
C GLU A 107 -7.72 2.05 -0.44
N ILE A 108 -7.55 3.38 -0.50
CA ILE A 108 -7.14 4.09 -1.71
C ILE A 108 -5.90 4.93 -1.37
N THR A 109 -4.85 4.86 -2.18
CA THR A 109 -3.60 5.59 -1.93
C THR A 109 -2.84 5.83 -3.24
N ASN A 110 -2.03 6.88 -3.29
CA ASN A 110 -0.98 7.09 -4.30
C ASN A 110 0.42 6.92 -3.71
N VAL A 111 0.54 6.56 -2.43
CA VAL A 111 1.80 6.41 -1.70
C VAL A 111 2.18 4.93 -1.62
N LYS A 112 3.36 4.60 -2.15
CA LYS A 112 3.98 3.28 -2.01
C LYS A 112 4.57 3.13 -0.60
N ASP A 113 4.38 1.95 -0.02
CA ASP A 113 4.98 1.59 1.27
C ASP A 113 5.71 0.23 1.19
N PHE A 114 6.40 -0.15 2.26
CA PHE A 114 7.16 -1.41 2.35
C PHE A 114 6.29 -2.68 2.31
N ASN A 115 4.99 -2.56 2.51
CA ASN A 115 4.05 -3.69 2.55
C ASN A 115 3.40 -3.95 1.18
N MET A 116 3.65 -3.13 0.16
CA MET A 116 3.19 -3.40 -1.21
C MET A 116 4.03 -4.52 -1.82
N GLN A 117 3.43 -5.70 -2.01
CA GLN A 117 4.11 -6.87 -2.56
C GLN A 117 3.93 -7.01 -4.07
N ARG A 118 2.79 -6.57 -4.60
CA ARG A 118 2.45 -6.67 -6.02
C ARG A 118 1.73 -5.40 -6.47
N LEU A 119 1.92 -5.04 -7.74
CA LEU A 119 1.22 -3.95 -8.41
C LEU A 119 0.67 -4.48 -9.74
N TYR A 120 -0.62 -4.24 -10.00
CA TYR A 120 -1.23 -4.36 -11.32
C TYR A 120 -1.47 -2.94 -11.84
N ASP A 121 -0.89 -2.62 -12.99
CA ASP A 121 -0.90 -1.28 -13.59
C ASP A 121 -0.59 -1.41 -15.09
N ASP A 122 -1.37 -0.74 -15.94
CA ASP A 122 -1.26 -0.80 -17.40
C ASP A 122 0.05 -0.24 -17.95
N ARG A 123 0.78 0.53 -17.13
CA ARG A 123 2.05 1.18 -17.50
C ARG A 123 3.27 0.53 -16.86
N CYS A 124 3.09 -0.45 -15.98
CA CYS A 124 4.23 -1.04 -15.28
C CYS A 124 5.00 -2.04 -16.17
N ILE A 125 6.33 -1.96 -16.12
CA ILE A 125 7.24 -2.98 -16.66
C ILE A 125 8.05 -3.51 -15.48
N GLN A 126 8.10 -4.83 -15.33
CA GLN A 126 8.90 -5.43 -14.27
C GLN A 126 10.39 -5.32 -14.62
N VAL A 127 11.18 -4.83 -13.67
CA VAL A 127 12.64 -4.89 -13.73
C VAL A 127 13.09 -6.07 -12.87
N GLU A 128 13.95 -6.94 -13.41
CA GLU A 128 14.57 -7.98 -12.61
C GLU A 128 15.42 -7.32 -11.50
N ARG A 129 15.25 -7.86 -10.30
CA ARG A 129 15.82 -7.31 -9.08
C ARG A 129 17.33 -7.11 -9.21
N ASN A 130 17.77 -5.87 -9.00
CA ASN A 130 19.17 -5.45 -8.97
C ASN A 130 19.95 -5.66 -10.29
N THR A 131 19.27 -5.85 -11.44
CA THR A 131 19.98 -6.05 -12.72
C THR A 131 19.66 -4.99 -13.78
N GLY A 132 18.53 -4.27 -13.64
CA GLY A 132 18.08 -3.33 -14.68
C GLY A 132 17.51 -4.01 -15.93
N ARG A 133 17.52 -5.35 -15.99
CA ARG A 133 16.94 -6.11 -17.11
C ARG A 133 15.42 -6.02 -17.04
N LEU A 134 14.79 -5.61 -18.14
CA LEU A 134 13.34 -5.60 -18.27
C LEU A 134 12.83 -7.03 -18.47
N ILE A 135 11.77 -7.40 -17.75
CA ILE A 135 11.00 -8.61 -17.99
C ILE A 135 9.84 -8.18 -18.88
N VAL A 136 9.96 -8.51 -20.16
CA VAL A 136 8.96 -8.26 -21.21
C VAL A 136 8.60 -9.58 -21.85
N ASP A 137 7.38 -9.68 -22.37
CA ASP A 137 7.00 -10.83 -23.19
C ASP A 137 7.80 -10.79 -24.50
N ASN A 138 8.25 -11.97 -24.97
CA ASN A 138 8.92 -12.14 -26.25
C ASN A 138 7.93 -12.11 -27.42
#